data_AF-A0A0Q8DXZ3-F1
#
_entry.id   AF-A0A0Q8DXZ3-F1
#
_cell.length_a   1.000
_cell.length_b   1.000
_cell.length_c   1.000
_cell.angle_alpha   90.00
_cell.angle_beta   90.00
_cell.angle_gamma   90.00
#
_symmetry.space_group_name_H-M   'P 1'
#
loop_
_entity.id
_entity.type
_entity.pdbx_description
1 polymer ?
#
loop_
_entity_poly.entity_id
_entity_poly.type
_entity_poly.pdbx_seq_one_letter_code
_entity_poly.pdbx_strand_id
1 'polypeptide(L)'
;MSYTDLRDFDCEYREVFEGEHNGEHEAFVVEIEKLGGGTVGKQYTGEYWRYIAKFSGGKEIARGQDFHMGMPSTHQNAAEAVFDMVCNTEEIRGY
;
A
#
# COMPACT_ATOMS: atom_id res chain seq x y z
N MET A 1 -14.56 21.38 -10.25
CA MET A 1 -15.11 20.01 -10.12
C MET A 1 -13.98 19.07 -10.55
N SER A 2 -13.52 18.11 -9.74
CA SER A 2 -14.33 16.97 -9.38
C SER A 2 -14.00 16.39 -8.00
N TYR A 3 -15.06 16.08 -7.25
CA TYR A 3 -15.08 15.45 -5.93
C TYR A 3 -15.04 13.91 -6.06
N THR A 4 -14.39 13.38 -7.11
CA THR A 4 -14.54 11.98 -7.56
C THR A 4 -13.30 11.12 -7.29
N ASP A 5 -12.11 11.72 -7.10
CA ASP A 5 -10.84 10.96 -7.02
C ASP A 5 -10.66 10.15 -5.72
N LEU A 6 -11.56 10.30 -4.74
CA LEU A 6 -11.45 9.65 -3.43
C LEU A 6 -12.39 8.46 -3.24
N ARG A 7 -13.29 8.18 -4.20
CA ARG A 7 -14.23 7.02 -4.15
C ARG A 7 -13.89 5.90 -5.12
N ASP A 8 -12.98 6.14 -6.06
CA ASP A 8 -12.66 5.22 -7.16
C ASP A 8 -11.34 4.47 -6.93
N PHE A 9 -10.92 4.30 -5.66
CA PHE A 9 -9.85 3.34 -5.38
C PHE A 9 -10.44 1.93 -5.55
N ASP A 10 -10.26 1.37 -6.75
CA ASP A 10 -10.63 0.00 -7.04
C ASP A 10 -9.48 -0.87 -6.57
N CYS A 11 -9.64 -1.44 -5.38
CA CYS A 11 -8.64 -2.31 -4.80
C CYS A 11 -8.44 -3.53 -5.72
N GLU A 12 -7.38 -3.52 -6.52
CA GLU A 12 -7.02 -4.65 -7.37
C GLU A 12 -6.46 -5.80 -6.54
N TYR A 13 -5.70 -5.49 -5.49
CA TYR A 13 -5.10 -6.47 -4.60
C TYR A 13 -5.20 -6.06 -3.15
N ARG A 14 -5.59 -6.99 -2.29
CA ARG A 14 -5.66 -6.79 -0.85
C ARG A 14 -4.97 -7.95 -0.15
N GLU A 15 -4.08 -7.61 0.76
CA GLU A 15 -3.43 -8.58 1.63
C GLU A 15 -3.45 -8.12 3.08
N VAL A 16 -3.48 -9.09 3.99
CA VAL A 16 -3.40 -8.85 5.43
C VAL A 16 -2.04 -9.32 5.90
N PHE A 17 -1.30 -8.40 6.50
CA PHE A 17 0.01 -8.65 7.09
C PHE A 17 -0.11 -8.59 8.60
N GLU A 18 0.63 -9.44 9.30
CA GLU A 18 0.81 -9.36 10.75
C GLU A 18 2.15 -8.70 11.01
N GLY A 19 2.15 -7.62 11.79
CA GLY A 19 3.35 -6.84 12.08
C GLY A 19 3.33 -6.25 13.47
N GLU A 20 4.45 -5.70 13.90
CA GLU A 20 4.53 -4.90 15.11
C GLU A 20 4.50 -3.42 14.71
N HIS A 21 3.66 -2.62 15.38
CA HIS A 21 3.63 -1.17 15.26
C HIS A 21 3.52 -0.58 16.65
N ASN A 22 4.39 0.36 17.01
CA ASN A 22 4.51 0.89 18.38
C ASN A 22 4.67 -0.20 19.49
N GLY A 23 5.24 -1.37 19.18
CA GLY A 23 5.43 -2.46 20.14
C GLY A 23 4.19 -3.33 20.38
N GLU A 24 3.11 -3.12 19.61
CA GLU A 24 1.91 -3.95 19.63
C GLU A 24 1.84 -4.79 18.35
N HIS A 25 1.59 -6.10 18.50
CA HIS A 25 1.30 -6.96 17.35
C HIS A 25 -0.11 -6.65 16.82
N GLU A 26 -0.16 -6.04 15.65
CA GLU A 26 -1.41 -5.68 14.98
C GLU A 26 -1.47 -6.29 13.58
N ALA A 27 -2.69 -6.49 13.09
CA ALA A 27 -2.94 -6.89 11.72
C ALA A 27 -3.13 -5.65 10.84
N PHE A 28 -2.41 -5.59 9.73
CA PHE A 28 -2.41 -4.52 8.74
C PHE A 28 -3.08 -5.02 7.48
N VAL A 29 -3.97 -4.20 6.94
CA VAL A 29 -4.60 -4.42 5.65
C VAL A 29 -3.94 -3.47 4.66
N VAL A 30 -3.27 -4.02 3.66
CA VAL A 30 -2.70 -3.25 2.56
C VAL A 30 -3.51 -3.53 1.30
N GLU A 31 -4.03 -2.45 0.73
CA GLU A 31 -4.76 -2.47 -0.52
C GLU A 31 -3.91 -1.76 -1.57
N ILE A 32 -3.73 -2.38 -2.72
CA ILE A 32 -2.90 -1.90 -3.83
C ILE A 32 -3.72 -1.85 -5.12
N GLU A 33 -3.51 -0.77 -5.86
CA GLU A 33 -4.02 -0.55 -7.21
C GLU A 33 -2.85 -0.08 -8.10
N LYS A 34 -2.75 -0.64 -9.30
CA LYS A 34 -1.85 -0.12 -10.33
C LYS A 34 -2.55 1.02 -11.05
N LEU A 35 -1.97 2.23 -10.99
CA LEU A 35 -2.45 3.36 -11.78
C LEU A 35 -2.39 3.02 -13.27
N GLY A 36 -3.55 3.15 -13.93
CA GLY A 36 -3.77 2.76 -15.33
C GLY A 36 -4.40 1.37 -15.53
N GLY A 37 -4.69 0.64 -14.45
CA GLY A 37 -5.29 -0.69 -14.49
C GLY A 37 -4.24 -1.80 -14.67
N GLY A 38 -4.32 -2.80 -13.80
CA GLY A 38 -3.47 -3.96 -13.73
C GLY A 38 -4.26 -5.26 -13.62
N THR A 39 -3.55 -6.37 -13.57
CA THR A 39 -4.06 -7.72 -13.40
C THR A 39 -3.20 -8.34 -12.32
N VAL A 40 -3.83 -8.78 -11.23
CA VAL A 40 -3.13 -9.43 -10.13
C VAL A 40 -2.25 -10.58 -10.63
N GLY A 41 -1.03 -10.65 -10.12
CA GLY A 41 -0.04 -11.67 -10.49
C GLY A 41 0.76 -11.36 -11.75
N LYS A 42 0.42 -10.33 -12.53
CA LYS A 42 1.30 -9.82 -13.59
C LYS A 42 2.33 -8.84 -13.02
N GLN A 43 3.50 -8.83 -13.65
CA GLN A 43 4.55 -7.87 -13.34
C GLN A 43 4.36 -6.61 -14.17
N TYR A 44 4.45 -5.46 -13.50
CA TYR A 44 4.34 -4.15 -14.12
C TYR A 44 5.60 -3.35 -13.88
N THR A 45 6.27 -2.97 -14.96
CA THR A 45 7.17 -1.81 -14.96
C THR A 45 6.29 -0.58 -14.91
N GLY A 46 6.30 0.17 -13.81
CA GLY A 46 5.48 1.36 -13.72
C GLY A 46 5.81 2.21 -12.52
N GLU A 47 5.93 3.50 -12.80
CA GLU A 47 6.28 4.55 -11.85
C GLU A 47 5.14 4.92 -10.90
N TYR A 48 3.96 4.31 -11.00
CA TYR A 48 2.82 4.78 -10.22
C TYR A 48 1.94 3.64 -9.72
N TRP A 49 1.96 3.42 -8.42
CA TRP A 49 1.07 2.54 -7.68
C TRP A 49 0.31 3.36 -6.64
N ARG A 50 -0.97 3.06 -6.48
CA ARG A 50 -1.81 3.58 -5.40
C ARG A 50 -1.89 2.54 -4.31
N TYR A 51 -1.78 3.01 -3.08
CA TYR A 51 -1.88 2.14 -1.92
C TYR A 51 -2.68 2.78 -0.82
N ILE A 52 -3.32 1.93 -0.03
CA ILE A 52 -3.93 2.27 1.23
C ILE A 52 -3.53 1.21 2.25
N ALA A 53 -2.86 1.62 3.33
CA ALA A 53 -2.54 0.79 4.47
C ALA A 53 -3.42 1.19 5.65
N LYS A 54 -4.08 0.21 6.26
CA LYS A 54 -4.99 0.40 7.39
C LYS A 54 -4.73 -0.67 8.45
N PHE A 55 -5.05 -0.39 9.70
CA PHE A 55 -5.20 -1.45 10.70
C PHE A 55 -6.42 -2.31 10.37
N SER A 56 -6.44 -3.56 10.83
CA SER A 56 -7.59 -4.47 10.72
C SER A 56 -8.86 -3.87 11.34
N GLY A 57 -8.72 -2.98 12.33
CA GLY A 57 -9.81 -2.18 12.90
C GLY A 57 -10.37 -1.09 11.97
N GLY A 58 -9.84 -0.94 10.74
CA GLY A 58 -10.31 0.01 9.72
C GLY A 58 -9.69 1.41 9.81
N LYS A 59 -8.80 1.66 10.77
CA LYS A 59 -8.09 2.94 10.90
C LYS A 59 -6.98 3.04 9.84
N GLU A 60 -7.05 4.04 8.98
CA GLU A 60 -6.03 4.30 7.96
C GLU A 60 -4.73 4.77 8.61
N ILE A 61 -3.62 4.20 8.15
CA ILE A 61 -2.26 4.48 8.61
C ILE A 61 -1.55 5.34 7.57
N ALA A 62 -1.60 4.91 6.31
CA ALA A 62 -0.95 5.57 5.20
C ALA A 62 -1.75 5.38 3.92
N ARG A 63 -1.64 6.36 3.04
CA ARG A 63 -2.24 6.37 1.71
C ARG A 63 -1.32 7.15 0.78
N GLY A 64 -1.11 6.64 -0.43
CA GLY A 64 -0.33 7.33 -1.45
C GLY A 64 -0.75 6.94 -2.86
N GLN A 65 -0.41 7.78 -3.83
CA GLN A 65 -0.70 7.54 -5.25
C GLN A 65 0.55 7.55 -6.14
N ASP A 66 1.67 7.85 -5.53
CA ASP A 66 2.99 8.11 -6.10
C ASP A 66 3.99 7.05 -5.62
N PHE A 67 3.53 5.83 -5.37
CA PHE A 67 4.46 4.77 -4.98
C PHE A 67 5.20 4.24 -6.20
N HIS A 68 6.52 4.48 -6.24
CA HIS A 68 7.40 4.11 -7.35
C HIS A 68 8.13 2.80 -7.03
N MET A 69 7.82 1.74 -7.78
CA MET A 69 8.60 0.50 -7.75
C MET A 69 9.68 0.58 -8.83
N GLY A 70 10.95 0.74 -8.45
CA GLY A 70 12.09 0.88 -9.38
C GLY A 70 12.37 -0.35 -10.25
N MET A 71 11.67 -1.46 -10.02
CA MET A 71 11.75 -2.70 -10.81
C MET A 71 10.35 -3.25 -11.11
N PRO A 72 10.17 -3.98 -12.22
CA PRO A 72 8.89 -4.62 -12.52
C PRO A 72 8.41 -5.49 -11.36
N SER A 73 7.23 -5.18 -10.86
CA SER A 73 6.71 -5.76 -9.62
C SER A 73 5.26 -6.18 -9.77
N THR A 74 4.86 -7.19 -9.01
CA THR A 74 3.46 -7.62 -8.89
C THR A 74 2.75 -6.79 -7.84
N HIS A 75 1.41 -6.86 -7.80
CA HIS A 75 0.62 -6.26 -6.72
C HIS A 75 1.03 -6.76 -5.34
N GLN A 76 1.35 -8.05 -5.21
CA GLN A 76 1.83 -8.64 -3.96
C GLN A 76 3.15 -7.99 -3.53
N ASN A 77 4.14 -7.92 -4.41
CA ASN A 77 5.42 -7.27 -4.10
C ASN A 77 5.21 -5.79 -3.71
N ALA A 78 4.28 -5.09 -4.38
CA ALA A 78 3.94 -3.71 -4.03
C ALA A 78 3.26 -3.62 -2.66
N ALA A 79 2.40 -4.58 -2.30
CA ALA A 79 1.77 -4.65 -0.99
C ALA A 79 2.80 -4.90 0.11
N GLU A 80 3.74 -5.83 -0.11
CA GLU A 80 4.85 -6.12 0.80
C GLU A 80 5.75 -4.89 0.99
N ALA A 81 6.09 -4.18 -0.08
CA ALA A 81 6.93 -2.98 -0.01
C ALA A 81 6.22 -1.82 0.73
N VAL A 82 4.91 -1.68 0.55
CA VAL A 82 4.11 -0.71 1.30
C VAL A 82 3.99 -1.10 2.77
N PHE A 83 3.82 -2.39 3.07
CA PHE A 83 3.80 -2.89 4.44
C PHE A 83 5.14 -2.61 5.13
N ASP A 84 6.26 -2.96 4.49
CA ASP A 84 7.60 -2.69 4.99
C ASP A 84 7.83 -1.18 5.19
N MET A 85 7.41 -0.35 4.24
CA MET A 85 7.48 1.11 4.40
C MET A 85 6.67 1.58 5.63
N VAL A 86 5.46 1.10 5.84
CA VAL A 86 4.61 1.51 6.97
C VAL A 86 5.18 1.03 8.31
N CYS A 87 5.69 -0.20 8.38
CA CYS A 87 6.32 -0.72 9.58
C CYS A 87 7.68 -0.06 9.89
N ASN A 88 8.50 0.25 8.88
CA ASN A 88 9.82 0.88 9.07
C ASN A 88 9.78 2.42 9.13
N THR A 89 8.65 3.07 8.79
CA THR A 89 8.53 4.55 8.85
C THR A 89 8.72 5.10 10.27
N GLU A 90 8.57 4.28 11.32
CA GLU A 90 8.85 4.69 12.70
C GLU A 90 10.36 4.85 13.00
N GLU A 91 11.28 4.28 12.21
CA GLU A 91 12.73 4.47 12.40
C GLU A 91 13.24 5.83 11.88
N ILE A 92 12.47 6.55 11.05
CA ILE A 92 12.93 7.81 10.43
C ILE A 92 12.62 9.04 11.30
N ARG A 93 11.86 8.90 12.40
CA ARG A 93 11.54 10.02 13.32
C ARG A 93 12.55 10.24 14.45
N GLY A 94 13.73 9.64 14.35
CA GLY A 94 14.80 9.73 15.34
C GLY A 94 16.05 10.48 14.88
N TYR A 95 15.94 11.69 14.30
CA TYR A 95 17.08 12.61 14.15
C TYR A 95 16.66 14.09 14.26
#